data_AF-A0A1I3J1G3-F1
#
_entry.id   AF-A0A1I3J1G3-F1
#
_cell.length_a   1.000
_cell.length_b   1.000
_cell.length_c   1.000
_cell.angle_alpha   90.00
_cell.angle_beta   90.00
_cell.angle_gamma   90.00
#
_symmetry.space_group_name_H-M   'P 1'
#
loop_
_entity.id
_entity.type
_entity.pdbx_description
1 polymer ?
#
loop_
_entity_poly.entity_id
_entity_poly.type
_entity_poly.pdbx_seq_one_letter_code
_entity_poly.pdbx_strand_id
1 'polypeptide(L)'
;MPLANKDKGGIDVGAFVDVFACDQNVHATGQATGEVGDNGKVEFAFTTQHRAPDKADYRRHLNGSVALAVCPFVDGKSKVLWACIDVDHYGEPGLAMRLEAQVRKLVWPCLVSESKSSGAYLWFFFQKPTPMAQVQPVLFAFAAALRLPGKYELFPATDKKVGGGRTVTLPCSGNTRRGIWQGEYIDPATFCRMATDMRTTVDALRALETDAGPYADWQPCIERLMEQGVPQGQRDDTMLQFAINAKRVNADPDAVAELVRDANEESFDPPLPEKQVREKLMAVMRNDYPPACNGDVLKPFCNRAECLRRRYGIAAGRVRGPMESLRKINYRPNPMWFALMADGRELEISDPGALLKQADFARLCITQLDLFHDQMKSGDWNDHIRQLLDTIVVVEPEGDSDAFGQLMTFFMEYVRSRKTDIFEGLLTGQVHTFAVDGGTHMQFRLHHFLAYLKRQGFRDLRSERVHHFLHSLGARAETLEIKGTKIDTLAMPYPEHDKEAPERDVPDYENQDGAY
;
A
#
# COMPACT_ATOMS: atom_id res chain seq x y z
N MET A 1 -8.03 -48.70 25.22
CA MET A 1 -6.96 -49.22 24.35
C MET A 1 -6.25 -48.04 23.71
N PRO A 2 -4.95 -47.84 23.95
CA PRO A 2 -4.22 -46.78 23.28
C PRO A 2 -3.96 -47.23 21.84
N LEU A 3 -4.55 -46.52 20.88
CA LEU A 3 -4.29 -46.77 19.46
C LEU A 3 -2.84 -46.41 19.15
N ALA A 4 -2.20 -47.34 18.47
CA ALA A 4 -0.79 -47.36 18.16
C ALA A 4 -0.32 -46.07 17.48
N ASN A 5 0.81 -45.59 17.98
CA ASN A 5 1.63 -44.53 17.45
C ASN A 5 2.11 -44.98 16.05
N LYS A 6 1.41 -44.57 14.99
CA LYS A 6 1.97 -44.61 13.64
C LYS A 6 2.96 -43.45 13.53
N ASP A 7 4.22 -43.80 13.31
CA ASP A 7 5.33 -42.89 13.01
C ASP A 7 4.89 -41.70 12.15
N LYS A 8 4.76 -40.53 12.77
CA LYS A 8 4.66 -39.25 12.05
C LYS A 8 6.08 -38.75 11.85
N GLY A 9 6.48 -38.64 10.58
CA GLY A 9 7.73 -38.01 10.16
C GLY A 9 7.99 -36.73 10.94
N GLY A 10 9.23 -36.54 11.38
CA GLY A 10 9.63 -35.45 12.25
C GLY A 10 9.09 -34.11 11.74
N ILE A 11 8.44 -33.37 12.63
CA ILE A 11 7.92 -32.02 12.37
C ILE A 11 9.11 -31.16 11.89
N ASP A 12 9.09 -30.75 10.62
CA ASP A 12 10.10 -29.85 10.07
C ASP A 12 9.85 -28.42 10.59
N VAL A 13 10.41 -28.17 11.76
CA VAL A 13 10.36 -26.86 12.42
C VAL A 13 11.03 -25.78 11.56
N GLY A 14 11.99 -26.14 10.71
CA GLY A 14 12.67 -25.19 9.82
C GLY A 14 11.69 -24.63 8.80
N ALA A 15 11.00 -25.50 8.07
CA ALA A 15 9.99 -25.09 7.10
C ALA A 15 8.87 -24.23 7.73
N PHE A 16 8.47 -24.54 8.97
CA PHE A 16 7.44 -23.76 9.67
C PHE A 16 7.92 -22.36 10.06
N VAL A 17 9.18 -22.22 10.49
CA VAL A 17 9.82 -20.92 10.78
C VAL A 17 9.89 -20.08 9.50
N ASP A 18 10.25 -20.69 8.37
CA ASP A 18 10.42 -19.99 7.09
C ASP A 18 9.08 -19.49 6.53
N VAL A 19 8.03 -20.31 6.63
CA VAL A 19 6.68 -19.95 6.18
C VAL A 19 6.09 -18.85 7.06
N PHE A 20 6.29 -18.93 8.38
CA PHE A 20 5.75 -17.97 9.35
C PHE A 20 6.81 -16.98 9.86
N ALA A 21 7.62 -16.45 8.94
CA ALA A 21 8.58 -15.39 9.25
C ALA A 21 7.89 -14.20 9.93
N CYS A 22 8.43 -13.75 11.06
CA CYS A 22 7.74 -12.82 11.95
C CYS A 22 8.67 -11.73 12.50
N ASP A 23 8.10 -10.85 13.34
CA ASP A 23 8.87 -9.87 14.11
C ASP A 23 9.88 -10.58 15.02
N GLN A 24 11.09 -10.03 15.08
CA GLN A 24 12.21 -10.59 15.83
C GLN A 24 12.31 -10.04 17.27
N ASN A 25 11.40 -9.15 17.67
CA ASN A 25 11.44 -8.47 18.96
C ASN A 25 10.31 -8.89 19.90
N VAL A 26 9.24 -9.52 19.38
CA VAL A 26 8.08 -9.86 20.21
C VAL A 26 7.35 -11.10 19.69
N HIS A 27 6.95 -11.97 20.62
CA HIS A 27 5.95 -12.99 20.39
C HIS A 27 5.12 -13.20 21.67
N ALA A 28 4.05 -13.98 21.59
CA ALA A 28 3.26 -14.38 22.74
C ALA A 28 3.05 -15.89 22.76
N THR A 29 2.98 -16.47 23.95
CA THR A 29 2.64 -17.88 24.14
C THR A 29 1.42 -18.00 25.03
N GLY A 30 0.39 -18.69 24.57
CA GLY A 30 -0.81 -19.03 25.32
C GLY A 30 -0.73 -20.42 25.91
N GLN A 31 -1.13 -20.56 27.18
CA GLN A 31 -1.35 -21.86 27.84
C GLN A 31 -2.78 -21.95 28.35
N ALA A 32 -3.35 -23.15 28.31
CA ALA A 32 -4.66 -23.41 28.89
C ALA A 32 -4.60 -23.18 30.41
N THR A 33 -5.52 -22.37 30.96
CA THR A 33 -5.60 -22.11 32.40
C THR A 33 -6.31 -23.24 33.15
N GLY A 34 -7.04 -24.11 32.42
CA GLY A 34 -7.90 -25.14 33.00
C GLY A 34 -9.26 -24.61 33.49
N GLU A 35 -9.45 -23.30 33.51
CA GLU A 35 -10.70 -22.64 33.86
C GLU A 35 -11.63 -22.60 32.66
N VAL A 36 -12.92 -22.84 32.88
CA VAL A 36 -13.95 -22.81 31.83
C VAL A 36 -14.73 -21.50 31.99
N GLY A 37 -14.58 -20.58 31.05
CA GLY A 37 -15.30 -19.30 31.07
C GLY A 37 -16.81 -19.47 30.90
N ASP A 38 -17.58 -18.40 31.09
CA ASP A 38 -19.06 -18.39 31.07
C ASP A 38 -19.69 -18.96 29.78
N ASN A 39 -18.89 -19.05 28.71
CA ASN A 39 -19.25 -19.64 27.42
C ASN A 39 -18.91 -21.13 27.28
N GLY A 40 -18.53 -21.81 28.37
CA GLY A 40 -18.17 -23.23 28.39
C GLY A 40 -16.77 -23.53 27.83
N LYS A 41 -15.88 -22.54 27.67
CA LYS A 41 -14.55 -22.71 27.03
C LYS A 41 -13.39 -22.67 28.00
N VAL A 42 -12.42 -23.57 27.84
CA VAL A 42 -11.14 -23.53 28.56
C VAL A 42 -10.39 -22.25 28.20
N GLU A 43 -10.15 -21.36 29.16
CA GLU A 43 -9.45 -20.09 28.94
C GLU A 43 -7.95 -20.30 28.69
N PHE A 44 -7.34 -19.35 27.96
CA PHE A 44 -5.90 -19.36 27.71
C PHE A 44 -5.31 -18.05 28.22
N ALA A 45 -4.29 -18.16 29.06
CA ALA A 45 -3.49 -17.02 29.48
C ALA A 45 -2.35 -16.85 28.48
N PHE A 46 -2.32 -15.71 27.80
CA PHE A 46 -1.21 -15.34 26.92
C PHE A 46 -0.17 -14.53 27.69
N THR A 47 1.10 -14.92 27.54
CA THR A 47 2.24 -14.17 28.07
C THR A 47 3.06 -13.63 26.91
N THR A 48 3.26 -12.31 26.89
CA THR A 48 4.12 -11.63 25.91
C THR A 48 5.59 -11.80 26.28
N GLN A 49 6.42 -12.10 25.29
CA GLN A 49 7.86 -12.24 25.41
C GLN A 49 8.55 -11.25 24.46
N HIS A 50 9.48 -10.44 24.99
CA HIS A 50 10.22 -9.43 24.23
C HIS A 50 11.49 -10.03 23.60
N ARG A 51 11.30 -11.06 22.75
CA ARG A 51 12.36 -11.71 21.96
C ARG A 51 11.76 -12.39 20.73
N ALA A 52 12.60 -12.73 19.76
CA ALA A 52 12.23 -13.63 18.66
C ALA A 52 11.80 -15.02 19.22
N PRO A 53 10.79 -15.67 18.62
CA PRO A 53 10.46 -17.05 18.93
C PRO A 53 11.59 -17.98 18.44
N ASP A 54 11.99 -18.94 19.28
CA ASP A 54 13.04 -19.91 18.95
C ASP A 54 12.45 -21.23 18.45
N LYS A 55 13.31 -22.13 17.94
CA LYS A 55 12.85 -23.45 17.45
C LYS A 55 12.13 -24.28 18.53
N ALA A 56 12.37 -24.06 19.81
CA ALA A 56 11.67 -24.75 20.88
C ALA A 56 10.23 -24.22 21.05
N ASP A 57 10.01 -22.92 20.90
CA ASP A 57 8.67 -22.31 20.91
C ASP A 57 7.79 -22.91 19.81
N TYR A 58 8.32 -23.01 18.59
CA TYR A 58 7.63 -23.65 17.45
C TYR A 58 7.36 -25.15 17.70
N ARG A 59 8.32 -25.90 18.26
CA ARG A 59 8.09 -27.32 18.61
C ARG A 59 6.96 -27.48 19.62
N ARG A 60 6.96 -26.65 20.67
CA ARG A 60 5.91 -26.63 21.69
C ARG A 60 4.57 -26.18 21.12
N HIS A 61 4.58 -25.38 20.06
CA HIS A 61 3.36 -25.01 19.37
C HIS A 61 2.77 -26.19 18.59
N LEU A 62 3.61 -26.81 17.75
CA LEU A 62 3.21 -27.87 16.83
C LEU A 62 2.80 -29.16 17.58
N ASN A 63 3.37 -29.41 18.75
CA ASN A 63 2.94 -30.50 19.63
C ASN A 63 1.69 -30.17 20.48
N GLY A 64 1.18 -28.93 20.41
CA GLY A 64 -0.01 -28.48 21.15
C GLY A 64 0.23 -28.12 22.61
N SER A 65 1.49 -28.08 23.09
CA SER A 65 1.80 -27.70 24.48
C SER A 65 1.60 -26.21 24.74
N VAL A 66 1.74 -25.36 23.72
CA VAL A 66 1.43 -23.92 23.78
C VAL A 66 0.77 -23.44 22.50
N ALA A 67 0.02 -22.34 22.59
CA ALA A 67 -0.40 -21.57 21.43
C ALA A 67 0.62 -20.46 21.16
N LEU A 68 1.47 -20.60 20.15
CA LEU A 68 2.41 -19.56 19.74
C LEU A 68 1.68 -18.53 18.87
N ALA A 69 1.74 -17.27 19.27
CA ALA A 69 1.22 -16.14 18.52
C ALA A 69 2.36 -15.18 18.16
N VAL A 70 2.43 -14.77 16.90
CA VAL A 70 3.54 -13.97 16.36
C VAL A 70 3.01 -12.77 15.58
N CYS A 71 3.84 -11.72 15.49
CA CYS A 71 3.54 -10.56 14.67
C CYS A 71 4.04 -10.79 13.23
N PRO A 72 3.23 -10.59 12.18
CA PRO A 72 3.65 -10.88 10.80
C PRO A 72 4.76 -9.98 10.24
N PHE A 73 5.13 -8.89 10.93
CA PHE A 73 6.07 -7.90 10.40
C PHE A 73 7.51 -8.42 10.37
N VAL A 74 8.04 -8.66 9.16
CA VAL A 74 9.41 -9.16 8.97
C VAL A 74 10.47 -8.06 9.06
N ASP A 75 10.07 -6.80 8.89
CA ASP A 75 10.93 -5.62 9.05
C ASP A 75 10.68 -4.88 10.37
N GLY A 76 9.86 -5.47 11.26
CA GLY A 76 9.40 -4.87 12.52
C GLY A 76 8.50 -3.65 12.36
N LYS A 77 8.03 -3.34 11.14
CA LYS A 77 7.28 -2.10 10.86
C LYS A 77 6.02 -2.30 10.04
N SER A 78 6.13 -2.87 8.85
CA SER A 78 5.04 -2.81 7.87
C SER A 78 5.06 -3.87 6.77
N LYS A 79 6.17 -4.60 6.57
CA LYS A 79 6.26 -5.61 5.51
C LYS A 79 6.01 -7.00 6.07
N VAL A 80 5.34 -7.84 5.29
CA VAL A 80 4.98 -9.21 5.69
C VAL A 80 5.30 -10.22 4.58
N LEU A 81 5.53 -11.48 4.98
CA LEU A 81 5.62 -12.63 4.06
C LEU A 81 4.38 -13.51 4.08
N TRP A 82 3.47 -13.25 5.01
CA TRP A 82 2.18 -13.91 5.11
C TRP A 82 1.15 -12.97 5.75
N ALA A 83 -0.11 -13.31 5.56
CA ALA A 83 -1.26 -12.58 6.07
C ALA A 83 -2.36 -13.55 6.48
N CYS A 84 -3.29 -13.06 7.31
CA CYS A 84 -4.36 -13.88 7.85
C CYS A 84 -5.67 -13.10 7.97
N ILE A 85 -6.79 -13.75 7.66
CA ILE A 85 -8.13 -13.32 8.08
C ILE A 85 -8.55 -14.24 9.22
N ASP A 86 -8.75 -13.70 10.42
CA ASP A 86 -9.25 -14.41 11.60
C ASP A 86 -10.76 -14.23 11.69
N VAL A 87 -11.53 -15.30 11.50
CA VAL A 87 -13.00 -15.27 11.48
C VAL A 87 -13.53 -15.70 12.86
N ASP A 88 -14.00 -14.72 13.60
CA ASP A 88 -14.65 -14.84 14.91
C ASP A 88 -16.16 -15.07 14.77
N HIS A 89 -16.52 -16.18 14.12
CA HIS A 89 -17.89 -16.68 14.07
C HIS A 89 -18.00 -17.99 14.83
N TYR A 90 -18.84 -18.01 15.86
CA TYR A 90 -19.01 -19.14 16.77
C TYR A 90 -20.42 -19.70 16.65
N GLY A 91 -20.55 -21.02 16.81
CA GLY A 91 -21.85 -21.71 16.76
C GLY A 91 -22.18 -22.34 15.41
N GLU A 92 -21.27 -22.28 14.43
CA GLU A 92 -21.39 -22.97 13.14
C GLU A 92 -20.33 -24.11 13.04
N PRO A 93 -20.69 -25.36 13.41
CA PRO A 93 -19.79 -26.50 13.20
C PRO A 93 -19.43 -26.66 11.72
N GLY A 94 -18.14 -26.82 11.43
CA GLY A 94 -17.66 -27.02 10.06
C GLY A 94 -17.42 -25.75 9.26
N LEU A 95 -17.51 -24.56 9.87
CA LEU A 95 -17.22 -23.27 9.22
C LEU A 95 -15.92 -23.29 8.41
N ALA A 96 -14.81 -23.73 9.03
CA ALA A 96 -13.50 -23.77 8.37
C ALA A 96 -13.47 -24.73 7.16
N MET A 97 -14.18 -25.86 7.22
CA MET A 97 -14.30 -26.80 6.08
C MET A 97 -15.15 -26.22 4.95
N ARG A 98 -16.25 -25.54 5.28
CA ARG A 98 -17.08 -24.84 4.29
C ARG A 98 -16.28 -23.75 3.58
N LEU A 99 -15.54 -22.94 4.34
CA LEU A 99 -14.69 -21.88 3.78
C LEU A 99 -13.55 -22.46 2.94
N GLU A 100 -12.93 -23.57 3.35
CA GLU A 100 -11.95 -24.29 2.52
C GLU A 100 -12.54 -24.72 1.17
N ALA A 101 -13.74 -25.29 1.17
CA ALA A 101 -14.40 -25.69 -0.06
C ALA A 101 -14.69 -24.50 -0.98
N GLN A 102 -15.06 -23.34 -0.43
CA GLN A 102 -15.31 -22.11 -1.19
C GLN A 102 -14.02 -21.54 -1.80
N VAL A 103 -12.96 -21.33 -0.99
CA VAL A 103 -11.69 -20.77 -1.50
C VAL A 103 -11.08 -21.67 -2.57
N ARG A 104 -11.20 -23.00 -2.42
CA ARG A 104 -10.72 -23.97 -3.41
C ARG A 104 -11.54 -23.92 -4.70
N LYS A 105 -12.87 -23.76 -4.61
CA LYS A 105 -13.75 -23.59 -5.78
C LYS A 105 -13.40 -22.32 -6.55
N LEU A 106 -13.03 -21.25 -5.85
CA LEU A 106 -12.60 -19.98 -6.42
C LEU A 106 -11.13 -19.98 -6.86
N VAL A 107 -10.41 -21.08 -6.64
CA VAL A 107 -8.99 -21.25 -7.00
C VAL A 107 -8.10 -20.18 -6.36
N TRP A 108 -8.45 -19.75 -5.14
CA TRP A 108 -7.65 -18.77 -4.41
C TRP A 108 -6.40 -19.42 -3.80
N PRO A 109 -5.23 -18.75 -3.87
CA PRO A 109 -3.99 -19.23 -3.26
C PRO A 109 -4.01 -18.98 -1.75
N CYS A 110 -4.90 -19.69 -1.05
CA CYS A 110 -5.20 -19.53 0.36
C CYS A 110 -5.31 -20.89 1.04
N LEU A 111 -4.73 -21.01 2.24
CA LEU A 111 -4.91 -22.16 3.12
C LEU A 111 -5.88 -21.83 4.24
N VAL A 112 -6.67 -22.82 4.66
CA VAL A 112 -7.62 -22.65 5.75
C VAL A 112 -7.21 -23.52 6.93
N SER A 113 -7.36 -22.99 8.15
CA SER A 113 -7.25 -23.79 9.37
C SER A 113 -8.36 -23.46 10.35
N GLU A 114 -8.65 -24.39 11.25
CA GLU A 114 -9.58 -24.13 12.35
C GLU A 114 -9.01 -23.05 13.29
N SER A 115 -9.89 -22.28 13.93
CA SER A 115 -9.52 -21.55 15.15
C SER A 115 -9.73 -22.43 16.39
N LYS A 116 -9.34 -21.95 17.57
CA LYS A 116 -9.57 -22.68 18.84
C LYS A 116 -11.04 -23.00 19.07
N SER A 117 -11.92 -22.10 18.67
CA SER A 117 -13.33 -22.09 19.05
C SER A 117 -14.23 -22.37 17.85
N SER A 118 -13.83 -23.25 16.93
CA SER A 118 -14.56 -23.57 15.69
C SER A 118 -14.74 -22.41 14.70
N GLY A 119 -14.01 -21.30 14.88
CA GLY A 119 -13.83 -20.27 13.86
C GLY A 119 -12.88 -20.74 12.76
N ALA A 120 -12.45 -19.82 11.89
CA ALA A 120 -11.56 -20.14 10.77
C ALA A 120 -10.46 -19.10 10.61
N TYR A 121 -9.28 -19.55 10.20
CA TYR A 121 -8.20 -18.71 9.73
C TYR A 121 -8.00 -18.94 8.24
N LEU A 122 -7.92 -17.86 7.46
CA LEU A 122 -7.56 -17.89 6.04
C LEU A 122 -6.17 -17.28 5.87
N TRP A 123 -5.22 -18.10 5.44
CA TRP A 123 -3.81 -17.77 5.35
C TRP A 123 -3.38 -17.49 3.91
N PHE A 124 -2.65 -16.41 3.71
CA PHE A 124 -2.08 -15.99 2.42
C PHE A 124 -0.58 -15.85 2.55
N PHE A 125 0.18 -16.27 1.53
CA PHE A 125 1.65 -16.27 1.55
C PHE A 125 2.21 -15.50 0.36
N PHE A 126 3.28 -14.74 0.58
CA PHE A 126 3.84 -13.84 -0.42
C PHE A 126 5.24 -14.27 -0.85
N GLN A 127 5.55 -14.09 -2.14
CA GLN A 127 6.85 -14.42 -2.71
C GLN A 127 7.99 -13.52 -2.19
N LYS A 128 7.66 -12.29 -1.78
CA LYS A 128 8.61 -11.28 -1.28
C LYS A 128 8.00 -10.44 -0.16
N PRO A 129 8.81 -9.79 0.70
CA PRO A 129 8.31 -8.90 1.74
C PRO A 129 7.40 -7.82 1.14
N THR A 130 6.12 -7.83 1.54
CA THR A 130 5.06 -7.05 0.91
C THR A 130 4.49 -6.03 1.90
N PRO A 131 4.32 -4.74 1.52
CA PRO A 131 3.78 -3.73 2.42
C PRO A 131 2.33 -4.00 2.86
N MET A 132 2.05 -3.91 4.16
CA MET A 132 0.72 -4.05 4.76
C MET A 132 -0.34 -3.19 4.06
N ALA A 133 0.01 -1.96 3.67
CA ALA A 133 -0.89 -1.03 3.00
C ALA A 133 -1.42 -1.57 1.66
N GLN A 134 -0.70 -2.50 1.02
CA GLN A 134 -1.14 -3.16 -0.20
C GLN A 134 -1.90 -4.46 0.08
N VAL A 135 -1.55 -5.16 1.16
CA VAL A 135 -2.14 -6.44 1.56
C VAL A 135 -3.55 -6.27 2.14
N GLN A 136 -3.76 -5.34 3.07
CA GLN A 136 -5.05 -5.19 3.75
C GLN A 136 -6.25 -4.95 2.82
N PRO A 137 -6.16 -4.09 1.77
CA PRO A 137 -7.26 -3.92 0.83
C PRO A 137 -7.64 -5.21 0.09
N VAL A 138 -6.66 -6.06 -0.22
CA VAL A 138 -6.90 -7.36 -0.88
C VAL A 138 -7.57 -8.33 0.09
N LEU A 139 -7.09 -8.44 1.33
CA LEU A 139 -7.75 -9.29 2.34
C LEU A 139 -9.19 -8.87 2.59
N PHE A 140 -9.45 -7.56 2.58
CA PHE A 140 -10.80 -7.02 2.70
C PHE A 140 -11.70 -7.46 1.53
N ALA A 141 -11.23 -7.32 0.28
CA ALA A 141 -11.98 -7.78 -0.89
C ALA A 141 -12.25 -9.31 -0.85
N PHE A 142 -11.31 -10.09 -0.33
CA PHE A 142 -11.48 -11.54 -0.18
C PHE A 142 -12.50 -11.89 0.91
N ALA A 143 -12.49 -11.17 2.03
CA ALA A 143 -13.50 -11.32 3.08
C ALA A 143 -14.91 -11.01 2.55
N ALA A 144 -15.04 -9.93 1.76
CA ALA A 144 -16.28 -9.53 1.11
C ALA A 144 -16.79 -10.59 0.13
N ALA A 145 -15.93 -11.07 -0.78
CA ALA A 145 -16.32 -12.05 -1.78
C ALA A 145 -16.69 -13.42 -1.20
N LEU A 146 -16.11 -13.82 -0.07
CA LEU A 146 -16.54 -15.02 0.66
C LEU A 146 -17.79 -14.82 1.52
N ARG A 147 -18.26 -13.57 1.66
CA ARG A 147 -19.36 -13.19 2.57
C ARG A 147 -19.14 -13.77 3.96
N LEU A 148 -17.94 -13.55 4.51
CA LEU A 148 -17.53 -14.17 5.77
C LEU A 148 -18.54 -13.84 6.88
N PRO A 149 -19.03 -14.84 7.63
CA PRO A 149 -20.01 -14.60 8.67
C PRO A 149 -19.37 -13.97 9.90
N GLY A 150 -20.15 -13.16 10.63
CA GLY A 150 -19.75 -12.62 11.94
C GLY A 150 -18.60 -11.61 11.87
N LYS A 151 -17.92 -11.43 13.02
CA LYS A 151 -16.78 -10.53 13.10
C LYS A 151 -15.54 -11.22 12.53
N TYR A 152 -14.69 -10.46 11.86
CA TYR A 152 -13.38 -10.93 11.45
C TYR A 152 -12.31 -9.85 11.66
N GLU A 153 -11.07 -10.28 11.87
CA GLU A 153 -9.90 -9.43 12.00
C GLU A 153 -8.89 -9.71 10.88
N LEU A 154 -8.29 -8.64 10.36
CA LEU A 154 -7.27 -8.73 9.30
C LEU A 154 -5.87 -8.59 9.89
N PHE A 155 -4.97 -9.49 9.54
CA PHE A 155 -3.55 -9.44 9.89
C PHE A 155 -2.69 -9.41 8.61
N PRO A 156 -1.67 -8.54 8.54
CA PRO A 156 -1.13 -7.69 9.61
C PRO A 156 -2.04 -6.55 10.07
N ALA A 157 -1.89 -6.14 11.32
CA ALA A 157 -2.53 -4.97 11.92
C ALA A 157 -1.62 -4.32 12.97
N THR A 158 -1.76 -3.01 13.17
CA THR A 158 -1.03 -2.25 14.20
C THR A 158 -1.88 -2.11 15.47
N ASP A 159 -1.26 -2.34 16.62
CA ASP A 159 -1.83 -2.02 17.93
C ASP A 159 -1.81 -0.50 18.15
N LYS A 160 -3.00 0.09 18.21
CA LYS A 160 -3.18 1.54 18.36
C LYS A 160 -2.72 2.08 19.73
N LYS A 161 -2.61 1.24 20.76
CA LYS A 161 -2.25 1.63 22.13
C LYS A 161 -0.74 1.57 22.37
N VAL A 162 -0.09 0.54 21.83
CA VAL A 162 1.34 0.26 22.11
C VAL A 162 2.25 0.68 20.96
N GLY A 163 1.71 0.90 19.76
CA GLY A 163 2.47 1.40 18.60
C GLY A 163 3.30 0.33 17.87
N GLY A 164 2.99 -0.96 18.07
CA GLY A 164 3.64 -2.11 17.41
C GLY A 164 2.64 -3.00 16.68
N GLY A 165 3.10 -4.05 15.99
CA GLY A 165 2.19 -4.98 15.31
C GLY A 165 1.44 -5.92 16.25
N ARG A 166 0.20 -6.25 15.90
CA ARG A 166 -0.62 -7.25 16.61
C ARG A 166 -0.10 -8.66 16.30
N THR A 167 -0.24 -9.56 17.28
CA THR A 167 0.09 -10.97 17.14
C THR A 167 -1.14 -11.80 16.80
N VAL A 168 -0.96 -12.85 16.00
CA VAL A 168 -2.00 -13.84 15.68
C VAL A 168 -1.46 -15.24 15.98
N THR A 169 -2.33 -16.12 16.49
CA THR A 169 -1.93 -17.50 16.83
C THR A 169 -1.71 -18.31 15.56
N LEU A 170 -0.57 -18.97 15.47
CA LEU A 170 -0.19 -19.80 14.32
C LEU A 170 -1.07 -21.06 14.18
N PRO A 171 -1.19 -21.63 12.96
CA PRO A 171 -1.97 -22.84 12.72
C PRO A 171 -1.19 -24.10 13.13
N CYS A 172 -1.85 -25.25 13.05
CA CYS A 172 -1.25 -26.56 13.28
C CYS A 172 -0.80 -26.80 14.75
N SER A 173 -1.55 -26.29 15.73
CA SER A 173 -1.24 -26.44 17.15
C SER A 173 -1.76 -27.76 17.74
N GLY A 174 -1.04 -28.85 17.52
CA GLY A 174 -1.46 -30.19 17.94
C GLY A 174 -2.79 -30.57 17.29
N ASN A 175 -3.79 -30.98 18.09
CA ASN A 175 -5.14 -31.27 17.61
C ASN A 175 -6.07 -30.05 17.58
N THR A 176 -5.54 -28.86 17.90
CA THR A 176 -6.28 -27.60 17.88
C THR A 176 -5.76 -26.75 16.72
N ARG A 177 -6.64 -26.08 15.97
CA ARG A 177 -6.24 -25.27 14.80
C ARG A 177 -5.61 -26.05 13.65
N ARG A 178 -6.18 -27.20 13.31
CA ARG A 178 -5.68 -28.05 12.23
C ARG A 178 -5.88 -27.37 10.88
N GLY A 179 -4.89 -27.50 9.99
CA GLY A 179 -5.04 -27.13 8.59
C GLY A 179 -6.03 -28.05 7.89
N ILE A 180 -6.73 -27.53 6.89
CA ILE A 180 -7.72 -28.25 6.11
C ILE A 180 -7.36 -28.14 4.63
N TRP A 181 -7.45 -29.26 3.91
CA TRP A 181 -7.37 -29.30 2.47
C TRP A 181 -8.23 -30.43 1.91
N GLN A 182 -9.03 -30.12 0.89
CA GLN A 182 -9.95 -31.08 0.27
C GLN A 182 -10.89 -31.75 1.29
N GLY A 183 -11.37 -30.97 2.27
CA GLY A 183 -12.24 -31.45 3.35
C GLY A 183 -11.55 -32.31 4.43
N GLU A 184 -10.24 -32.56 4.33
CA GLU A 184 -9.49 -33.40 5.26
C GLU A 184 -8.49 -32.57 6.09
N TYR A 185 -8.19 -33.05 7.30
CA TYR A 185 -7.16 -32.44 8.13
C TYR A 185 -5.76 -32.81 7.63
N ILE A 186 -4.93 -31.80 7.40
CA ILE A 186 -3.54 -31.99 6.95
C ILE A 186 -2.54 -31.83 8.09
N ASP A 187 -1.42 -32.56 7.99
CA ASP A 187 -0.31 -32.43 8.92
C ASP A 187 0.50 -31.13 8.70
N PRO A 188 1.30 -30.69 9.68
CA PRO A 188 2.06 -29.43 9.57
C PRO A 188 3.05 -29.40 8.42
N ALA A 189 3.69 -30.53 8.07
CA ALA A 189 4.66 -30.57 6.98
C ALA A 189 3.95 -30.39 5.62
N THR A 190 2.78 -31.00 5.46
CA THR A 190 1.91 -30.80 4.30
C THR A 190 1.42 -29.37 4.21
N PHE A 191 0.99 -28.78 5.32
CA PHE A 191 0.61 -27.35 5.39
C PHE A 191 1.75 -26.45 4.91
N CYS A 192 2.98 -26.65 5.41
CA CYS A 192 4.14 -25.83 5.02
C CYS A 192 4.51 -25.96 3.54
N ARG A 193 4.49 -27.19 2.98
CA ARG A 193 4.76 -27.39 1.54
C ARG A 193 3.75 -26.61 0.70
N MET A 194 2.47 -26.75 1.01
CA MET A 194 1.40 -26.04 0.31
C MET A 194 1.49 -24.52 0.49
N ALA A 195 1.83 -24.04 1.69
CA ALA A 195 2.02 -22.62 1.95
C ALA A 195 3.15 -22.04 1.09
N THR A 196 4.23 -22.78 0.90
CA THR A 196 5.32 -22.42 -0.02
C THR A 196 4.87 -22.44 -1.47
N ASP A 197 4.15 -23.48 -1.90
CA ASP A 197 3.68 -23.63 -3.29
C ASP A 197 2.64 -22.57 -3.67
N MET A 198 1.84 -22.11 -2.70
CA MET A 198 0.80 -21.08 -2.88
C MET A 198 1.32 -19.64 -2.75
N ARG A 199 2.64 -19.43 -2.60
CA ARG A 199 3.20 -18.08 -2.53
C ARG A 199 2.85 -17.26 -3.77
N THR A 200 2.24 -16.11 -3.55
CA THR A 200 1.71 -15.25 -4.61
C THR A 200 2.18 -13.79 -4.48
N THR A 201 1.68 -12.93 -5.36
CA THR A 201 1.88 -11.47 -5.32
C THR A 201 0.56 -10.75 -5.08
N VAL A 202 0.60 -9.50 -4.60
CA VAL A 202 -0.61 -8.68 -4.42
C VAL A 202 -1.33 -8.46 -5.74
N ASP A 203 -0.59 -8.24 -6.82
CA ASP A 203 -1.20 -7.98 -8.14
C ASP A 203 -1.86 -9.24 -8.69
N ALA A 204 -1.26 -10.42 -8.47
CA ALA A 204 -1.91 -11.69 -8.80
C ALA A 204 -3.20 -11.90 -7.98
N LEU A 205 -3.20 -11.57 -6.69
CA LEU A 205 -4.41 -11.63 -5.87
C LEU A 205 -5.49 -10.64 -6.33
N ARG A 206 -5.12 -9.43 -6.75
CA ARG A 206 -6.06 -8.42 -7.29
C ARG A 206 -6.64 -8.82 -8.63
N ALA A 207 -5.90 -9.60 -9.41
CA ALA A 207 -6.35 -10.11 -10.71
C ALA A 207 -7.30 -11.30 -10.58
N LEU A 208 -7.41 -11.93 -9.41
CA LEU A 208 -8.41 -12.96 -9.17
C LEU A 208 -9.79 -12.31 -9.14
N GLU A 209 -10.74 -12.91 -9.88
CA GLU A 209 -12.14 -12.52 -9.83
C GLU A 209 -12.67 -12.79 -8.42
N THR A 210 -12.72 -11.74 -7.61
CA THR A 210 -13.55 -11.67 -6.43
C THR A 210 -14.91 -11.19 -6.92
N ASP A 211 -15.93 -12.05 -6.88
CA ASP A 211 -17.29 -11.63 -7.19
C ASP A 211 -17.62 -10.45 -6.27
N ALA A 212 -17.63 -9.26 -6.85
CA ALA A 212 -17.73 -8.03 -6.08
C ALA A 212 -19.08 -8.08 -5.36
N GLY A 213 -19.08 -7.95 -4.03
CA GLY A 213 -20.30 -8.07 -3.23
C GLY A 213 -21.41 -7.16 -3.76
N PRO A 214 -22.69 -7.39 -3.39
CA PRO A 214 -23.84 -6.66 -3.95
C PRO A 214 -23.74 -5.12 -3.80
N TYR A 215 -22.85 -4.65 -2.91
CA TYR A 215 -22.61 -3.24 -2.61
C TYR A 215 -21.23 -2.74 -3.05
N ALA A 216 -20.48 -3.46 -3.87
CA ALA A 216 -19.10 -3.11 -4.24
C ALA A 216 -18.96 -1.72 -4.87
N ASP A 217 -19.92 -1.35 -5.71
CA ASP A 217 -19.96 -0.04 -6.36
C ASP A 217 -20.53 1.08 -5.46
N TRP A 218 -21.03 0.74 -4.27
CA TRP A 218 -21.68 1.67 -3.35
C TRP A 218 -20.66 2.46 -2.53
N GLN A 219 -21.11 3.33 -1.63
CA GLN A 219 -20.21 3.97 -0.68
C GLN A 219 -19.51 2.92 0.19
N PRO A 220 -18.17 2.97 0.34
CA PRO A 220 -17.40 1.94 1.05
C PRO A 220 -17.79 1.86 2.53
N CYS A 221 -18.22 2.96 3.14
CA CYS A 221 -18.73 2.94 4.51
C CYS A 221 -20.04 2.15 4.64
N ILE A 222 -20.90 2.12 3.62
CA ILE A 222 -22.16 1.37 3.64
C ILE A 222 -21.88 -0.09 3.40
N GLU A 223 -21.11 -0.44 2.37
CA GLU A 223 -20.70 -1.83 2.10
C GLU A 223 -20.08 -2.45 3.36
N ARG A 224 -19.05 -1.82 3.93
CA ARG A 224 -18.37 -2.32 5.14
C ARG A 224 -19.32 -2.52 6.33
N LEU A 225 -20.26 -1.61 6.51
CA LEU A 225 -21.21 -1.66 7.62
C LEU A 225 -22.23 -2.79 7.43
N MET A 226 -22.68 -3.01 6.19
CA MET A 226 -23.59 -4.11 5.84
C MET A 226 -22.90 -5.47 5.94
N GLU A 227 -21.63 -5.56 5.53
CA GLU A 227 -20.82 -6.79 5.65
C GLU A 227 -20.51 -7.17 7.10
N GLN A 228 -20.27 -6.19 7.97
CA GLN A 228 -20.00 -6.45 9.39
C GLN A 228 -21.24 -6.83 10.20
N GLY A 229 -22.43 -6.55 9.68
CA GLY A 229 -23.68 -6.64 10.40
C GLY A 229 -23.92 -5.44 11.33
N VAL A 230 -25.19 -5.08 11.51
CA VAL A 230 -25.64 -3.86 12.19
C VAL A 230 -26.27 -4.20 13.53
N PRO A 231 -25.56 -4.00 14.66
CA PRO A 231 -26.08 -4.33 15.98
C PRO A 231 -27.06 -3.28 16.50
N GLN A 232 -27.81 -3.66 17.54
CA GLN A 232 -28.71 -2.75 18.26
C GLN A 232 -27.99 -1.46 18.71
N GLY A 233 -28.66 -0.30 18.50
CA GLY A 233 -28.13 1.03 18.81
C GLY A 233 -27.71 1.84 17.58
N GLN A 234 -27.37 1.21 16.46
CA GLN A 234 -26.98 1.90 15.21
C GLN A 234 -27.93 1.61 14.04
N ARG A 235 -28.90 0.71 14.23
CA ARG A 235 -29.82 0.22 13.19
C ARG A 235 -30.63 1.32 12.51
N ASP A 236 -31.17 2.26 13.28
CA ASP A 236 -32.06 3.29 12.74
C ASP A 236 -31.36 4.21 11.73
N ASP A 237 -30.19 4.72 12.09
CA ASP A 237 -29.40 5.60 11.24
C ASP A 237 -28.79 4.83 10.06
N THR A 238 -28.37 3.58 10.30
CA THR A 238 -27.84 2.70 9.25
C THR A 238 -28.89 2.42 8.18
N MET A 239 -30.10 2.05 8.60
CA MET A 239 -31.21 1.75 7.68
C MET A 239 -31.57 2.97 6.82
N LEU A 240 -31.55 4.16 7.42
CA LEU A 240 -31.78 5.40 6.67
C LEU A 240 -30.68 5.63 5.62
N GLN A 241 -29.40 5.47 5.98
CA GLN A 241 -28.28 5.67 5.06
C GLN A 241 -28.21 4.59 3.97
N PHE A 242 -28.58 3.35 4.30
CA PHE A 242 -28.70 2.27 3.34
C PHE A 242 -29.80 2.56 2.32
N ALA A 243 -31.00 2.95 2.75
CA ALA A 243 -32.09 3.34 1.87
C ALA A 243 -31.73 4.53 0.95
N ILE A 244 -30.98 5.53 1.46
CA ILE A 244 -30.47 6.65 0.64
C ILE A 244 -29.55 6.13 -0.48
N ASN A 245 -28.64 5.20 -0.17
CA ASN A 245 -27.75 4.62 -1.18
C ASN A 245 -28.51 3.74 -2.18
N ALA A 246 -29.47 2.93 -1.71
CA ALA A 246 -30.32 2.10 -2.56
C ALA A 246 -31.09 2.95 -3.59
N LYS A 247 -31.73 4.06 -3.17
CA LYS A 247 -32.41 5.03 -4.06
C LYS A 247 -31.45 5.69 -5.07
N ARG A 248 -30.18 5.89 -4.72
CA ARG A 248 -29.17 6.45 -5.64
C ARG A 248 -28.70 5.45 -6.70
N VAL A 249 -28.74 4.17 -6.37
CA VAL A 249 -28.29 3.07 -7.23
C VAL A 249 -29.41 2.63 -8.17
N ASN A 250 -30.65 2.59 -7.67
CA ASN A 250 -31.81 2.13 -8.41
C ASN A 250 -32.92 3.18 -8.41
N ALA A 251 -33.41 3.54 -9.59
CA ALA A 251 -34.47 4.52 -9.78
C ALA A 251 -35.88 3.92 -9.58
N ASP A 252 -36.01 2.59 -9.59
CA ASP A 252 -37.28 1.88 -9.39
C ASP A 252 -37.63 1.78 -7.88
N PRO A 253 -38.72 2.45 -7.43
CA PRO A 253 -39.16 2.42 -6.04
C PRO A 253 -39.41 1.03 -5.47
N ASP A 254 -39.95 0.10 -6.26
CA ASP A 254 -40.34 -1.23 -5.79
C ASP A 254 -39.09 -2.08 -5.56
N ALA A 255 -38.13 -2.02 -6.49
CA ALA A 255 -36.83 -2.68 -6.34
C ALA A 255 -36.00 -2.11 -5.18
N VAL A 256 -36.09 -0.80 -4.92
CA VAL A 256 -35.47 -0.19 -3.72
C VAL A 256 -36.13 -0.71 -2.44
N ALA A 257 -37.46 -0.85 -2.45
CA ALA A 257 -38.21 -1.35 -1.30
C ALA A 257 -37.84 -2.80 -0.94
N GLU A 258 -37.74 -3.66 -1.95
CA GLU A 258 -37.31 -5.06 -1.82
C GLU A 258 -35.89 -5.14 -1.28
N LEU A 259 -34.94 -4.43 -1.90
CA LEU A 259 -33.54 -4.41 -1.46
C LEU A 259 -33.36 -3.95 -0.01
N VAL A 260 -34.12 -2.94 0.42
CA VAL A 260 -34.10 -2.43 1.80
C VAL A 260 -34.66 -3.46 2.79
N ARG A 261 -35.67 -4.24 2.39
CA ARG A 261 -36.24 -5.30 3.23
C ARG A 261 -35.28 -6.48 3.38
N ASP A 262 -34.71 -6.94 2.28
CA ASP A 262 -33.76 -8.05 2.27
C ASP A 262 -32.54 -7.72 3.14
N ALA A 263 -31.99 -6.51 2.96
CA ALA A 263 -30.91 -6.00 3.79
C ALA A 263 -31.25 -5.99 5.29
N ASN A 264 -32.49 -5.67 5.67
CA ASN A 264 -32.94 -5.68 7.07
C ASN A 264 -32.96 -7.10 7.66
N GLU A 265 -33.33 -8.10 6.87
CA GLU A 265 -33.39 -9.49 7.31
C GLU A 265 -32.00 -10.12 7.39
N GLU A 266 -31.11 -9.77 6.44
CA GLU A 266 -29.78 -10.38 6.31
C GLU A 266 -28.71 -9.75 7.20
N SER A 267 -28.74 -8.42 7.38
CA SER A 267 -27.61 -7.69 7.97
C SER A 267 -27.91 -6.97 9.29
N PHE A 268 -29.16 -6.92 9.76
CA PHE A 268 -29.52 -6.21 11.00
C PHE A 268 -29.83 -7.19 12.13
N ASP A 269 -29.17 -7.01 13.28
CA ASP A 269 -29.35 -7.89 14.44
C ASP A 269 -29.79 -7.10 15.71
N PRO A 270 -31.03 -7.28 16.20
CA PRO A 270 -32.12 -7.97 15.50
C PRO A 270 -32.62 -7.15 14.30
N PRO A 271 -33.42 -7.73 13.37
CA PRO A 271 -34.05 -6.96 12.31
C PRO A 271 -34.92 -5.81 12.86
N LEU A 272 -35.03 -4.71 12.11
CA LEU A 272 -35.96 -3.64 12.45
C LEU A 272 -37.41 -4.09 12.17
N PRO A 273 -38.39 -3.64 12.97
CA PRO A 273 -39.80 -3.90 12.68
C PRO A 273 -40.22 -3.34 11.31
N GLU A 274 -41.03 -4.08 10.56
CA GLU A 274 -41.48 -3.71 9.21
C GLU A 274 -42.06 -2.29 9.13
N LYS A 275 -42.80 -1.87 10.15
CA LYS A 275 -43.34 -0.50 10.25
C LYS A 275 -42.24 0.56 10.20
N GLN A 276 -41.13 0.36 10.91
CA GLN A 276 -40.01 1.32 10.96
C GLN A 276 -39.24 1.35 9.63
N VAL A 277 -39.04 0.18 9.02
CA VAL A 277 -38.41 0.08 7.68
C VAL A 277 -39.24 0.86 6.66
N ARG A 278 -40.57 0.65 6.64
CA ARG A 278 -41.49 1.34 5.73
C ARG A 278 -41.51 2.86 5.94
N GLU A 279 -41.50 3.32 7.19
CA GLU A 279 -41.47 4.75 7.52
C GLU A 279 -40.20 5.43 6.98
N LYS A 280 -39.03 4.81 7.15
CA LYS A 280 -37.76 5.32 6.61
C LYS A 280 -37.72 5.30 5.09
N LEU A 281 -38.15 4.20 4.49
CA LEU A 281 -38.24 4.08 3.03
C LEU A 281 -39.13 5.18 2.45
N MET A 282 -40.33 5.40 2.99
CA MET A 282 -41.20 6.49 2.54
C MET A 282 -40.57 7.87 2.71
N ALA A 283 -39.85 8.10 3.80
CA ALA A 283 -39.13 9.36 4.01
C ALA A 283 -38.05 9.59 2.95
N VAL A 284 -37.25 8.56 2.63
CA VAL A 284 -36.19 8.62 1.61
C VAL A 284 -36.76 8.72 0.19
N MET A 285 -37.87 8.06 -0.12
CA MET A 285 -38.49 8.17 -1.44
C MET A 285 -39.05 9.57 -1.67
N ARG A 286 -39.65 10.19 -0.65
CA ARG A 286 -40.22 11.54 -0.73
C ARG A 286 -39.19 12.67 -0.79
N ASN A 287 -38.00 12.49 -0.21
CA ASN A 287 -37.00 13.55 -0.07
C ASN A 287 -35.67 13.17 -0.73
N ASP A 288 -34.92 14.16 -1.23
CA ASP A 288 -33.56 13.95 -1.76
C ASP A 288 -32.52 14.26 -0.69
N TYR A 289 -32.28 13.28 0.18
CA TYR A 289 -31.25 13.40 1.21
C TYR A 289 -29.85 13.25 0.60
N PRO A 290 -28.91 14.17 0.90
CA PRO A 290 -27.51 13.93 0.60
C PRO A 290 -26.98 12.79 1.47
N PRO A 291 -26.01 11.98 0.98
CA PRO A 291 -25.38 10.96 1.80
C PRO A 291 -24.66 11.59 3.01
N ALA A 292 -25.01 11.15 4.22
CA ALA A 292 -24.59 11.79 5.46
C ALA A 292 -23.21 11.32 5.92
N CYS A 293 -22.17 11.73 5.19
CA CYS A 293 -20.79 11.27 5.36
C CYS A 293 -20.17 11.59 6.74
N ASN A 294 -20.75 12.54 7.48
CA ASN A 294 -20.28 12.98 8.79
C ASN A 294 -21.10 12.41 9.95
N GLY A 295 -22.06 11.50 9.68
CA GLY A 295 -22.82 10.85 10.73
C GLY A 295 -21.96 9.90 11.57
N ASP A 296 -22.26 9.80 12.86
CA ASP A 296 -21.49 9.01 13.83
C ASP A 296 -21.42 7.52 13.46
N VAL A 297 -22.42 7.01 12.74
CA VAL A 297 -22.50 5.61 12.30
C VAL A 297 -21.60 5.29 11.11
N LEU A 298 -21.46 6.19 10.13
CA LEU A 298 -20.66 5.91 8.92
C LEU A 298 -19.19 6.28 9.07
N LYS A 299 -18.88 7.22 9.98
CA LYS A 299 -17.54 7.76 10.17
C LYS A 299 -16.47 6.71 10.50
N PRO A 300 -16.73 5.68 11.35
CA PRO A 300 -15.75 4.63 11.63
C PRO A 300 -15.38 3.78 10.41
N PHE A 301 -16.29 3.67 9.43
CA PHE A 301 -16.14 2.81 8.25
C PHE A 301 -15.71 3.58 7.00
N CYS A 302 -15.62 4.91 7.10
CA CYS A 302 -15.35 5.79 5.97
C CYS A 302 -13.92 5.62 5.43
N ASN A 303 -13.83 5.32 4.13
CA ASN A 303 -12.62 5.49 3.34
C ASN A 303 -12.89 6.52 2.24
N ARG A 304 -12.48 7.77 2.48
CA ARG A 304 -12.75 8.87 1.55
C ARG A 304 -12.11 8.66 0.17
N ALA A 305 -10.87 8.17 0.13
CA ALA A 305 -10.13 8.00 -1.12
C ALA A 305 -10.77 6.93 -2.04
N GLU A 306 -11.34 5.90 -1.44
CA GLU A 306 -12.10 4.85 -2.13
C GLU A 306 -13.51 5.33 -2.50
N CYS A 307 -14.18 6.04 -1.60
CA CYS A 307 -15.51 6.61 -1.82
C CYS A 307 -15.53 7.63 -2.97
N LEU A 308 -14.40 8.29 -3.26
CA LEU A 308 -14.28 9.18 -4.42
C LEU A 308 -14.14 8.41 -5.74
N ARG A 309 -13.65 7.17 -5.71
CA ARG A 309 -13.42 6.34 -6.90
C ARG A 309 -14.61 5.44 -7.27
N ARG A 310 -15.45 5.05 -6.30
CA ARG A 310 -16.57 4.13 -6.53
C ARG A 310 -17.73 4.76 -7.30
N ARG A 311 -18.39 3.95 -8.14
CA ARG A 311 -19.45 4.37 -9.07
C ARG A 311 -20.60 5.11 -8.41
N TYR A 312 -21.03 4.69 -7.21
CA TYR A 312 -22.09 5.34 -6.42
C TYR A 312 -21.56 6.03 -5.15
N GLY A 313 -20.26 6.31 -5.14
CA GLY A 313 -19.57 7.10 -4.12
C GLY A 313 -20.08 8.54 -3.99
N ILE A 314 -19.46 9.34 -3.13
CA ILE A 314 -19.90 10.74 -2.89
C ILE A 314 -19.63 11.68 -4.08
N ALA A 315 -18.73 11.27 -4.99
CA ALA A 315 -18.47 11.97 -6.23
C ALA A 315 -19.42 11.54 -7.37
N ALA A 316 -20.21 10.49 -7.16
CA ALA A 316 -21.15 9.99 -8.16
C ALA A 316 -22.23 11.02 -8.46
N GLY A 317 -22.30 11.46 -9.73
CA GLY A 317 -23.17 12.53 -10.19
C GLY A 317 -22.53 13.92 -10.22
N ARG A 318 -21.24 14.07 -9.84
CA ARG A 318 -20.45 15.25 -10.21
C ARG A 318 -19.98 15.08 -11.66
N VAL A 319 -20.05 16.14 -12.45
CA VAL A 319 -19.61 16.13 -13.86
C VAL A 319 -18.18 15.61 -13.91
N ARG A 320 -17.95 14.49 -14.63
CA ARG A 320 -16.60 13.99 -14.92
C ARG A 320 -15.88 15.11 -15.66
N GLY A 321 -14.90 15.74 -15.01
CA GLY A 321 -14.12 16.79 -15.65
C GLY A 321 -13.35 16.22 -16.85
N PRO A 322 -12.77 17.08 -17.71
CA PRO A 322 -12.12 16.65 -18.95
C PRO A 322 -10.89 15.76 -18.76
N MET A 323 -10.31 15.77 -17.57
CA MET A 323 -9.06 15.08 -17.25
C MET A 323 -9.35 13.86 -16.37
N GLU A 324 -8.77 12.73 -16.74
CA GLU A 324 -8.82 11.48 -16.00
C GLU A 324 -7.70 11.37 -14.95
N SER A 325 -6.50 11.86 -15.26
CA SER A 325 -5.36 11.82 -14.32
C SER A 325 -4.35 12.93 -14.59
N LEU A 326 -3.51 13.22 -13.57
CA LEU A 326 -2.34 14.09 -13.69
C LEU A 326 -1.07 13.29 -13.39
N ARG A 327 -0.03 13.54 -14.19
CA ARG A 327 1.33 13.07 -13.95
C ARG A 327 2.27 14.27 -13.90
N LYS A 328 3.17 14.30 -12.93
CA LYS A 328 4.22 15.30 -12.80
C LYS A 328 5.58 14.63 -12.90
N ILE A 329 6.42 15.08 -13.82
CA ILE A 329 7.83 14.72 -13.86
C ILE A 329 8.61 15.81 -13.13
N ASN A 330 9.33 15.43 -12.08
CA ASN A 330 9.96 16.35 -11.14
C ASN A 330 11.30 16.94 -11.65
N TYR A 331 11.33 17.37 -12.91
CA TYR A 331 12.46 18.12 -13.45
C TYR A 331 12.72 19.37 -12.62
N ARG A 332 13.99 19.60 -12.29
CA ARG A 332 14.43 20.77 -11.53
C ARG A 332 15.19 21.71 -12.47
N PRO A 333 14.90 23.02 -12.49
CA PRO A 333 13.96 23.74 -11.61
C PRO A 333 12.48 23.70 -12.06
N ASN A 334 12.21 23.30 -13.30
CA ASN A 334 10.89 23.43 -13.91
C ASN A 334 10.26 22.04 -14.10
N PRO A 335 9.31 21.61 -13.25
CA PRO A 335 8.67 20.33 -13.41
C PRO A 335 7.76 20.34 -14.62
N MET A 336 7.66 19.21 -15.31
CA MET A 336 6.73 19.01 -16.43
C MET A 336 5.46 18.34 -15.92
N TRP A 337 4.32 18.75 -16.46
CA TRP A 337 3.01 18.24 -16.08
C TRP A 337 2.30 17.68 -17.30
N PHE A 338 1.60 16.58 -17.12
CA PHE A 338 0.82 15.91 -18.15
C PHE A 338 -0.56 15.61 -17.60
N ALA A 339 -1.58 15.84 -18.42
CA ALA A 339 -2.95 15.45 -18.12
C ALA A 339 -3.41 14.39 -19.12
N LEU A 340 -3.85 13.24 -18.62
CA LEU A 340 -4.61 12.29 -19.43
C LEU A 340 -6.05 12.79 -19.52
N MET A 341 -6.51 13.04 -20.73
CA MET A 341 -7.88 13.47 -21.03
C MET A 341 -8.84 12.29 -20.98
N ALA A 342 -10.12 12.54 -20.71
CA ALA A 342 -11.15 11.50 -20.62
C ALA A 342 -11.41 10.75 -21.95
N ASP A 343 -10.92 11.28 -23.08
CA ASP A 343 -10.95 10.64 -24.39
C ASP A 343 -9.68 9.83 -24.70
N GLY A 344 -8.76 9.72 -23.74
CA GLY A 344 -7.51 8.99 -23.84
C GLY A 344 -6.33 9.77 -24.43
N ARG A 345 -6.51 11.03 -24.84
CA ARG A 345 -5.40 11.88 -25.31
C ARG A 345 -4.59 12.42 -24.15
N GLU A 346 -3.29 12.67 -24.34
CA GLU A 346 -2.44 13.27 -23.31
C GLU A 346 -2.11 14.72 -23.68
N LEU A 347 -2.29 15.63 -22.71
CA LEU A 347 -2.00 17.06 -22.85
C LEU A 347 -0.76 17.41 -22.02
N GLU A 348 0.23 18.06 -22.64
CA GLU A 348 1.37 18.62 -21.91
C GLU A 348 0.99 20.01 -21.34
N ILE A 349 1.20 20.17 -20.03
CA ILE A 349 0.91 21.39 -19.29
C ILE A 349 2.24 22.07 -18.96
N SER A 350 2.65 22.97 -19.86
CA SER A 350 3.89 23.74 -19.74
C SER A 350 3.87 24.76 -18.59
N ASP A 351 2.71 25.33 -18.27
CA ASP A 351 2.47 26.19 -17.12
C ASP A 351 1.33 25.63 -16.24
N PRO A 352 1.60 25.18 -15.00
CA PRO A 352 0.58 24.73 -14.06
C PRO A 352 -0.49 25.78 -13.75
N GLY A 353 -0.22 27.07 -14.02
CA GLY A 353 -1.22 28.14 -13.97
C GLY A 353 -2.45 27.86 -14.85
N ALA A 354 -2.30 27.07 -15.92
CA ALA A 354 -3.42 26.62 -16.75
C ALA A 354 -4.42 25.74 -15.99
N LEU A 355 -3.99 24.99 -14.97
CA LEU A 355 -4.90 24.23 -14.10
C LEU A 355 -5.76 25.15 -13.23
N LEU A 356 -5.28 26.35 -12.91
CA LEU A 356 -6.03 27.35 -12.13
C LEU A 356 -7.01 28.14 -13.00
N LYS A 357 -6.66 28.37 -14.26
CA LYS A 357 -7.44 29.17 -15.22
C LYS A 357 -7.93 28.30 -16.37
N GLN A 358 -9.20 27.87 -16.31
CA GLN A 358 -9.79 26.98 -17.31
C GLN A 358 -9.69 27.50 -18.76
N ALA A 359 -9.68 28.83 -18.97
CA ALA A 359 -9.48 29.42 -20.30
C ALA A 359 -8.08 29.13 -20.87
N ASP A 360 -7.05 29.11 -20.02
CA ASP A 360 -5.68 28.78 -20.44
C ASP A 360 -5.53 27.28 -20.69
N PHE A 361 -6.20 26.44 -19.90
CA PHE A 361 -6.33 25.01 -20.18
C PHE A 361 -7.00 24.73 -21.54
N ALA A 362 -8.11 25.42 -21.85
CA ALA A 362 -8.79 25.28 -23.13
C ALA A 362 -7.89 25.69 -24.32
N ARG A 363 -7.06 26.73 -24.15
CA ARG A 363 -6.05 27.11 -25.16
C ARG A 363 -5.03 26.02 -25.41
N LEU A 364 -4.54 25.34 -24.35
CA LEU A 364 -3.64 24.21 -24.49
C LEU A 364 -4.30 23.06 -25.26
N CYS A 365 -5.56 22.74 -24.94
CA CYS A 365 -6.32 21.70 -25.65
C CYS A 365 -6.47 22.01 -27.15
N ILE A 366 -6.76 23.26 -27.51
CA ILE A 366 -6.86 23.68 -28.91
C ILE A 366 -5.50 23.59 -29.60
N THR A 367 -4.44 24.03 -28.92
CA THR A 367 -3.10 24.13 -29.53
C THR A 367 -2.42 22.78 -29.74
N GLN A 368 -2.65 21.82 -28.85
CA GLN A 368 -1.95 20.52 -28.87
C GLN A 368 -2.83 19.36 -29.34
N LEU A 369 -4.14 19.43 -29.11
CA LEU A 369 -5.06 18.31 -29.36
C LEU A 369 -6.10 18.61 -30.45
N ASP A 370 -6.10 19.82 -31.03
CA ASP A 370 -7.16 20.32 -31.92
C ASP A 370 -8.57 20.11 -31.31
N LEU A 371 -8.66 20.21 -29.98
CA LEU A 371 -9.86 19.94 -29.19
C LEU A 371 -10.34 21.22 -28.52
N PHE A 372 -11.58 21.59 -28.83
CA PHE A 372 -12.28 22.60 -28.04
C PHE A 372 -12.92 21.95 -26.81
N HIS A 373 -12.55 22.41 -25.62
CA HIS A 373 -13.14 21.95 -24.36
C HIS A 373 -14.05 23.02 -23.74
N ASP A 374 -15.30 22.65 -23.47
CA ASP A 374 -16.30 23.54 -22.86
C ASP A 374 -15.96 23.88 -21.40
N GLN A 375 -16.25 25.12 -21.01
CA GLN A 375 -16.01 25.56 -19.63
C GLN A 375 -17.03 24.96 -18.67
N MET A 376 -16.53 24.60 -17.48
CA MET A 376 -17.32 24.10 -16.37
C MET A 376 -17.62 25.24 -15.41
N LYS A 377 -18.54 25.03 -14.46
CA LYS A 377 -18.67 25.97 -13.34
C LYS A 377 -17.37 25.98 -12.56
N SER A 378 -16.92 27.16 -12.13
CA SER A 378 -15.63 27.33 -11.45
C SER A 378 -15.50 26.48 -10.18
N GLY A 379 -16.59 26.25 -9.45
CA GLY A 379 -16.61 25.36 -8.29
C GLY A 379 -16.31 23.90 -8.66
N ASP A 380 -16.95 23.40 -9.71
CA ASP A 380 -16.77 22.03 -10.21
C ASP A 380 -15.37 21.84 -10.78
N TRP A 381 -14.83 22.85 -11.48
CA TRP A 381 -13.45 22.85 -11.97
C TRP A 381 -12.45 22.76 -10.82
N ASN A 382 -12.58 23.62 -9.80
CA ASN A 382 -11.68 23.61 -8.66
C ASN A 382 -11.71 22.29 -7.89
N ASP A 383 -12.89 21.69 -7.73
CA ASP A 383 -13.04 20.39 -7.08
C ASP A 383 -12.43 19.27 -7.93
N HIS A 384 -12.55 19.32 -9.26
CA HIS A 384 -11.92 18.39 -10.19
C HIS A 384 -10.39 18.44 -10.09
N ILE A 385 -9.80 19.64 -10.15
CA ILE A 385 -8.35 19.83 -10.01
C ILE A 385 -7.84 19.31 -8.66
N ARG A 386 -8.55 19.57 -7.56
CA ARG A 386 -8.18 19.05 -6.22
C ARG A 386 -8.13 17.53 -6.20
N GLN A 387 -9.11 16.86 -6.79
CA GLN A 387 -9.16 15.40 -6.85
C GLN A 387 -7.99 14.81 -7.65
N LEU A 388 -7.63 15.45 -8.76
CA LEU A 388 -6.48 15.03 -9.57
C LEU A 388 -5.16 15.24 -8.82
N LEU A 389 -5.02 16.35 -8.09
CA LEU A 389 -3.83 16.61 -7.28
C LEU A 389 -3.69 15.65 -6.09
N ASP A 390 -4.80 15.22 -5.47
CA ASP A 390 -4.79 14.21 -4.39
C ASP A 390 -4.28 12.84 -4.87
N THR A 391 -4.33 12.57 -6.17
CA THR A 391 -3.99 11.28 -6.77
C THR A 391 -2.84 11.35 -7.78
N ILE A 392 -2.16 12.49 -7.83
CA ILE A 392 -1.12 12.77 -8.81
C ILE A 392 0.03 11.76 -8.72
N VAL A 393 0.46 11.27 -9.88
CA VAL A 393 1.67 10.44 -9.98
C VAL A 393 2.87 11.37 -10.16
N VAL A 394 3.78 11.38 -9.18
CA VAL A 394 5.05 12.10 -9.27
C VAL A 394 6.14 11.12 -9.69
N VAL A 395 6.77 11.40 -10.83
CA VAL A 395 7.86 10.62 -11.39
C VAL A 395 9.14 11.43 -11.24
N GLU A 396 10.18 10.82 -10.66
CA GLU A 396 11.50 11.43 -10.64
C GLU A 396 12.17 11.21 -12.00
N PRO A 397 12.85 12.22 -12.56
CA PRO A 397 13.59 12.09 -13.81
C PRO A 397 14.68 11.02 -13.70
N GLU A 398 14.86 10.23 -14.77
CA GLU A 398 15.86 9.15 -14.79
C GLU A 398 17.29 9.71 -14.94
N GLY A 399 18.23 9.21 -14.13
CA GLY A 399 19.65 9.54 -14.23
C GLY A 399 19.94 11.05 -14.19
N ASP A 400 20.75 11.52 -15.14
CA ASP A 400 21.18 12.92 -15.26
C ASP A 400 20.24 13.76 -16.12
N SER A 401 18.98 13.34 -16.31
CA SER A 401 18.06 14.02 -17.24
C SER A 401 17.53 15.37 -16.74
N ASP A 402 17.74 15.74 -15.47
CA ASP A 402 17.43 17.08 -14.95
C ASP A 402 18.66 18.01 -14.92
N ALA A 403 18.43 19.32 -14.79
CA ALA A 403 19.50 20.31 -14.86
C ALA A 403 20.57 20.14 -13.76
N PHE A 404 20.22 19.55 -12.62
CA PHE A 404 21.16 19.33 -11.52
C PHE A 404 21.98 18.04 -11.71
N GLY A 405 21.40 17.00 -12.30
CA GLY A 405 22.10 15.79 -12.75
C GLY A 405 23.10 16.11 -13.86
N GLN A 406 22.68 16.86 -14.88
CA GLN A 406 23.61 17.37 -15.90
C GLN A 406 24.73 18.23 -15.29
N LEU A 407 24.39 19.12 -14.33
CA LEU A 407 25.39 19.93 -13.63
C LEU A 407 26.39 19.05 -12.86
N MET A 408 25.93 17.99 -12.18
CA MET A 408 26.80 17.04 -11.49
C MET A 408 27.73 16.32 -12.47
N THR A 409 27.20 15.87 -13.61
CA THR A 409 27.98 15.22 -14.68
C THR A 409 29.10 16.14 -15.16
N PHE A 410 28.76 17.37 -15.56
CA PHE A 410 29.75 18.36 -15.98
C PHE A 410 30.74 18.73 -14.86
N PHE A 411 30.29 18.75 -13.61
CA PHE A 411 31.16 18.99 -12.47
C PHE A 411 32.20 17.87 -12.30
N MET A 412 31.76 16.61 -12.38
CA MET A 412 32.66 15.46 -12.30
C MET A 412 33.65 15.42 -13.47
N GLU A 413 33.20 15.73 -14.69
CA GLU A 413 34.08 15.86 -15.86
C GLU A 413 35.11 16.99 -15.70
N TYR A 414 34.66 18.16 -15.21
CA TYR A 414 35.54 19.29 -14.92
C TYR A 414 36.61 18.92 -13.89
N VAL A 415 36.22 18.28 -12.80
CA VAL A 415 37.14 17.85 -11.72
C VAL A 415 38.14 16.80 -12.22
N ARG A 416 37.69 15.80 -12.98
CA ARG A 416 38.55 14.72 -13.49
C ARG A 416 39.54 15.21 -14.54
N SER A 417 39.08 15.99 -15.53
CA SER A 417 39.90 16.45 -16.65
C SER A 417 40.96 17.49 -16.27
N ARG A 418 40.84 18.11 -15.08
CA ARG A 418 41.66 19.23 -14.64
C ARG A 418 42.35 19.00 -13.30
N LYS A 419 42.37 17.76 -12.81
CA LYS A 419 43.03 17.39 -11.55
C LYS A 419 44.52 17.73 -11.61
N THR A 420 45.04 18.29 -10.52
CA THR A 420 46.46 18.58 -10.33
C THR A 420 46.81 18.52 -8.84
N ASP A 421 48.05 18.17 -8.50
CA ASP A 421 48.64 18.30 -7.17
C ASP A 421 49.42 19.63 -7.03
N ILE A 422 49.47 20.44 -8.09
CA ILE A 422 50.16 21.74 -8.11
C ILE A 422 49.20 22.85 -7.67
N PHE A 423 49.48 23.49 -6.53
CA PHE A 423 48.63 24.53 -5.95
C PHE A 423 48.43 25.74 -6.88
N GLU A 424 49.47 26.17 -7.60
CA GLU A 424 49.37 27.26 -8.59
C GLU A 424 48.46 26.95 -9.78
N GLY A 425 48.11 25.67 -10.01
CA GLY A 425 47.16 25.26 -11.04
C GLY A 425 45.77 25.91 -10.85
N LEU A 426 45.43 26.33 -9.63
CA LEU A 426 44.21 27.09 -9.34
C LEU A 426 44.10 28.39 -10.18
N LEU A 427 45.23 29.01 -10.54
CA LEU A 427 45.26 30.24 -11.34
C LEU A 427 44.89 30.02 -12.80
N THR A 428 45.07 28.81 -13.32
CA THR A 428 44.83 28.44 -14.73
C THR A 428 43.56 27.59 -14.91
N GLY A 429 42.77 27.45 -13.85
CA GLY A 429 41.54 26.67 -13.85
C GLY A 429 41.76 25.17 -13.79
N GLN A 430 42.86 24.74 -13.16
CA GLN A 430 43.00 23.37 -12.67
C GLN A 430 42.30 23.20 -11.32
N VAL A 431 42.06 21.95 -10.93
CA VAL A 431 41.48 21.54 -9.66
C VAL A 431 42.59 20.94 -8.82
N HIS A 432 43.01 21.68 -7.79
CA HIS A 432 44.07 21.27 -6.89
C HIS A 432 43.53 20.21 -5.92
N THR A 433 44.17 19.06 -5.82
CA THR A 433 43.79 17.97 -4.91
C THR A 433 44.90 17.70 -3.91
N PHE A 434 44.53 17.56 -2.63
CA PHE A 434 45.46 17.36 -1.54
C PHE A 434 44.88 16.41 -0.49
N ALA A 435 45.75 15.67 0.19
CA ALA A 435 45.34 14.75 1.25
C ALA A 435 45.17 15.50 2.59
N VAL A 436 44.15 15.12 3.35
CA VAL A 436 43.95 15.53 4.75
C VAL A 436 43.52 14.31 5.57
N ASP A 437 43.63 14.40 6.90
CA ASP A 437 43.15 13.35 7.80
C ASP A 437 41.65 13.12 7.57
N GLY A 438 41.30 11.95 7.02
CA GLY A 438 39.92 11.59 6.67
C GLY A 438 39.58 11.62 5.17
N GLY A 439 40.53 11.85 4.26
CA GLY A 439 40.35 11.59 2.82
C GLY A 439 41.00 12.62 1.89
N THR A 440 40.74 12.49 0.60
CA THR A 440 41.20 13.46 -0.42
C THR A 440 40.28 14.67 -0.43
N HIS A 441 40.84 15.88 -0.41
CA HIS A 441 40.10 17.13 -0.63
C HIS A 441 40.51 17.77 -1.94
N MET A 442 39.63 18.66 -2.44
CA MET A 442 39.88 19.44 -3.63
C MET A 442 39.55 20.91 -3.45
N GLN A 443 40.24 21.73 -4.22
CA GLN A 443 40.05 23.15 -4.30
C GLN A 443 40.04 23.60 -5.75
N PHE A 444 39.11 24.50 -6.09
CA PHE A 444 38.97 25.03 -7.43
C PHE A 444 38.36 26.43 -7.40
N ARG A 445 38.41 27.16 -8.52
CA ARG A 445 37.77 28.48 -8.62
C ARG A 445 36.43 28.38 -9.32
N LEU A 446 35.37 28.86 -8.68
CA LEU A 446 34.00 28.84 -9.24
C LEU A 446 33.93 29.48 -10.62
N HIS A 447 34.61 30.61 -10.83
CA HIS A 447 34.58 31.32 -12.11
C HIS A 447 35.13 30.47 -13.29
N HIS A 448 36.12 29.61 -13.06
CA HIS A 448 36.65 28.71 -14.08
C HIS A 448 35.68 27.57 -14.38
N PHE A 449 34.98 27.06 -13.36
CA PHE A 449 33.94 26.07 -13.56
C PHE A 449 32.73 26.65 -14.32
N LEU A 450 32.27 27.85 -13.99
CA LEU A 450 31.20 28.54 -14.73
C LEU A 450 31.60 28.80 -16.20
N ALA A 451 32.86 29.17 -16.45
CA ALA A 451 33.39 29.31 -17.81
C ALA A 451 33.45 27.97 -18.56
N TYR A 452 33.73 26.86 -17.85
CA TYR A 452 33.66 25.52 -18.40
C TYR A 452 32.22 25.13 -18.78
N LEU A 453 31.24 25.33 -17.88
CA LEU A 453 29.83 25.06 -18.17
C LEU A 453 29.33 25.82 -19.40
N LYS A 454 29.71 27.09 -19.54
CA LYS A 454 29.36 27.91 -20.71
C LYS A 454 29.94 27.34 -22.01
N ARG A 455 31.14 26.76 -21.99
CA ARG A 455 31.76 26.11 -23.16
C ARG A 455 31.07 24.79 -23.51
N GLN A 456 30.55 24.06 -22.52
CA GLN A 456 29.75 22.85 -22.74
C GLN A 456 28.30 23.16 -23.18
N GLY A 457 27.94 24.44 -23.33
CA GLY A 457 26.60 24.84 -23.75
C GLY A 457 25.54 24.77 -22.64
N PHE A 458 25.93 24.48 -21.39
CA PHE A 458 25.01 24.39 -20.26
C PHE A 458 24.46 25.78 -19.89
N ARG A 459 23.12 25.95 -19.92
CA ARG A 459 22.43 27.24 -19.68
C ARG A 459 21.25 27.15 -18.71
N ASP A 460 20.94 25.97 -18.20
CA ASP A 460 19.70 25.72 -17.45
C ASP A 460 19.71 26.29 -16.04
N LEU A 461 20.89 26.57 -15.48
CA LEU A 461 21.05 27.14 -14.14
C LEU A 461 21.85 28.45 -14.18
N ARG A 462 21.35 29.44 -13.45
CA ARG A 462 22.10 30.68 -13.17
C ARG A 462 23.24 30.42 -12.18
N SER A 463 24.26 31.27 -12.20
CA SER A 463 25.47 31.15 -11.39
C SER A 463 25.19 30.97 -9.89
N GLU A 464 24.19 31.66 -9.34
CA GLU A 464 23.83 31.58 -7.92
C GLU A 464 23.30 30.20 -7.54
N ARG A 465 22.55 29.56 -8.45
CA ARG A 465 22.04 28.18 -8.25
C ARG A 465 23.14 27.14 -8.34
N VAL A 466 24.09 27.32 -9.26
CA VAL A 466 25.29 26.47 -9.34
C VAL A 466 26.09 26.56 -8.04
N HIS A 467 26.32 27.78 -7.54
CA HIS A 467 27.02 28.00 -6.27
C HIS A 467 26.31 27.33 -5.08
N HIS A 468 24.99 27.50 -4.98
CA HIS A 468 24.20 26.86 -3.92
C HIS A 468 24.25 25.34 -3.98
N PHE A 469 24.18 24.76 -5.19
CA PHE A 469 24.31 23.33 -5.39
C PHE A 469 25.67 22.81 -4.92
N LEU A 470 26.77 23.46 -5.31
CA LEU A 470 28.11 23.08 -4.85
C LEU A 470 28.23 23.17 -3.32
N HIS A 471 27.64 24.19 -2.70
CA HIS A 471 27.56 24.29 -1.23
C HIS A 471 26.79 23.12 -0.61
N SER A 472 25.70 22.64 -1.22
CA SER A 472 24.97 21.46 -0.74
C SER A 472 25.79 20.17 -0.82
N LEU A 473 26.80 20.12 -1.68
CA LEU A 473 27.78 19.03 -1.76
C LEU A 473 28.95 19.20 -0.77
N GLY A 474 28.90 20.20 0.10
CA GLY A 474 29.94 20.46 1.10
C GLY A 474 31.01 21.46 0.66
N ALA A 475 30.83 22.17 -0.46
CA ALA A 475 31.74 23.25 -0.83
C ALA A 475 31.72 24.39 0.20
N ARG A 476 32.91 24.90 0.51
CA ARG A 476 33.14 26.04 1.39
C ARG A 476 34.00 27.07 0.67
N ALA A 477 33.62 28.33 0.79
CA ALA A 477 34.37 29.43 0.21
C ALA A 477 35.63 29.70 1.05
N GLU A 478 36.76 29.85 0.36
CA GLU A 478 38.05 30.19 0.96
C GLU A 478 38.75 31.23 0.10
N THR A 479 39.32 32.24 0.75
CA THR A 479 40.20 33.22 0.10
C THR A 479 41.65 32.84 0.39
N LEU A 480 42.41 32.57 -0.67
CA LEU A 480 43.81 32.17 -0.60
C LEU A 480 44.70 33.25 -1.22
N GLU A 481 45.98 33.28 -0.82
CA GLU A 481 46.99 34.14 -1.44
C GLU A 481 48.04 33.28 -2.15
N ILE A 482 48.17 33.46 -3.47
CA ILE A 482 49.14 32.75 -4.30
C ILE A 482 50.03 33.79 -4.99
N LYS A 483 51.33 33.76 -4.70
CA LYS A 483 52.34 34.68 -5.27
C LYS A 483 51.93 36.17 -5.16
N GLY A 484 51.40 36.57 -4.00
CA GLY A 484 50.94 37.94 -3.73
C GLY A 484 49.58 38.31 -4.34
N THR A 485 48.89 37.36 -4.99
CA THR A 485 47.54 37.57 -5.53
C THR A 485 46.51 36.86 -4.68
N LYS A 486 45.52 37.60 -4.18
CA LYS A 486 44.36 37.01 -3.47
C LYS A 486 43.37 36.43 -4.47
N ILE A 487 42.95 35.20 -4.24
CA ILE A 487 41.98 34.50 -5.06
C ILE A 487 40.90 33.85 -4.20
N ASP A 488 39.66 33.92 -4.67
CA ASP A 488 38.55 33.18 -4.07
C ASP A 488 38.42 31.81 -4.72
N THR A 489 38.22 30.81 -3.87
CA THR A 489 38.17 29.39 -4.19
C THR A 489 37.04 28.70 -3.44
N LEU A 490 36.64 27.53 -3.93
CA LEU A 490 35.78 26.60 -3.22
C LEU A 490 36.58 25.35 -2.87
N ALA A 491 36.58 24.97 -1.59
CA ALA A 491 37.18 23.77 -1.06
C ALA A 491 36.09 22.76 -0.65
N MET A 492 36.28 21.48 -0.96
CA MET A 492 35.36 20.40 -0.59
C MET A 492 36.05 19.03 -0.60
N PRO A 493 35.47 17.99 0.02
CA PRO A 493 35.92 16.63 -0.18
C PRO A 493 35.95 16.28 -1.67
N TYR A 494 37.02 15.59 -2.10
CA TYR A 494 37.06 15.03 -3.44
C TYR A 494 35.97 13.96 -3.54
N PRO A 495 35.11 13.98 -4.55
CA PRO A 495 34.10 12.96 -4.74
C PRO A 495 34.79 11.63 -5.11
N GLU A 496 35.13 10.83 -4.10
CA GLU A 496 35.58 9.45 -4.27
C GLU A 496 34.37 8.59 -4.67
N HIS A 497 34.54 7.80 -5.73
CA HIS A 497 33.50 6.88 -6.18
C HIS A 497 33.49 5.68 -5.22
N ASP A 498 32.64 5.72 -4.20
CA ASP A 498 32.45 4.56 -3.34
C ASP A 498 31.61 3.52 -4.10
N LYS A 499 32.30 2.48 -4.55
CA LYS A 499 31.83 1.15 -4.97
C LYS A 499 30.98 1.07 -6.24
N GLU A 500 31.38 0.09 -7.05
CA GLU A 500 30.60 -0.56 -8.10
C GLU A 500 29.10 -0.41 -7.85
N ALA A 501 28.41 0.26 -8.77
CA ALA A 501 27.03 -0.13 -9.01
C ALA A 501 27.05 -1.66 -9.18
N PRO A 502 26.15 -2.43 -8.54
CA PRO A 502 26.08 -3.85 -8.81
C PRO A 502 26.02 -4.01 -10.32
N GLU A 503 26.91 -4.85 -10.88
CA GLU A 503 26.83 -5.28 -12.27
C GLU A 503 25.36 -5.56 -12.55
N ARG A 504 24.73 -4.64 -13.28
CA ARG A 504 23.43 -4.93 -13.84
C ARG A 504 23.75 -5.94 -14.92
N ASP A 505 23.27 -7.16 -14.75
CA ASP A 505 23.15 -8.10 -15.86
C ASP A 505 22.50 -7.35 -17.00
N VAL A 506 23.32 -7.00 -18.00
CA VAL A 506 22.85 -6.51 -19.27
C VAL A 506 22.18 -7.73 -19.89
N PRO A 507 20.86 -7.71 -20.17
CA PRO A 507 20.26 -8.80 -20.92
C PRO A 507 21.00 -8.88 -22.24
N ASP A 508 21.59 -10.05 -22.49
CA ASP A 508 22.21 -10.37 -23.76
C ASP A 508 21.11 -10.25 -24.81
N TYR A 509 21.10 -9.15 -25.56
CA TYR A 509 20.26 -9.04 -26.75
C TYR A 509 20.93 -9.88 -27.82
N GLU A 510 20.75 -11.19 -27.73
CA GLU A 510 20.97 -12.06 -28.87
C GLU A 510 20.08 -11.56 -30.01
N ASN A 511 20.75 -11.31 -31.13
CA ASN A 511 20.17 -10.93 -32.41
C ASN A 511 18.95 -11.81 -32.73
N GLN A 512 17.75 -11.26 -32.65
CA GLN A 512 16.63 -11.76 -33.45
C GLN A 512 16.72 -11.15 -34.84
N ASP A 513 17.66 -11.70 -35.61
CA ASP A 513 17.52 -11.71 -37.06
C ASP A 513 16.31 -12.57 -37.43
N GLY A 514 15.35 -11.95 -38.11
CA GLY A 514 14.50 -12.62 -39.10
C GLY A 514 13.12 -13.08 -38.64
N ALA A 515 12.10 -12.30 -38.96
CA ALA A 515 11.13 -12.66 -40.00
C ALA A 515 10.07 -11.54 -40.17
N TYR A 516 10.05 -10.99 -41.39
CA TYR A 516 8.98 -10.28 -42.11
C TYR A 516 7.84 -9.60 -41.36
#